data_AF-A0AAD9NGF3-F1
#
_entry.id   AF-A0AAD9NGF3-F1
#
_cell.length_a   1.000
_cell.length_b   1.000
_cell.length_c   1.000
_cell.angle_alpha   90.00
_cell.angle_beta   90.00
_cell.angle_gamma   90.00
#
_symmetry.space_group_name_H-M   'P 1'
#
loop_
_entity.id
_entity.type
_entity.pdbx_description
1 polymer ?
#
loop_
_entity_poly.entity_id
_entity_poly.type
_entity_poly.pdbx_seq_one_letter_code
_entity_poly.pdbx_strand_id
1 'polypeptide(L)'
;MMTRNLCRDFEYNLARNVKQNSKAFWRYCESKMKNRSKLGDLKTADGKLTGDDETKAELLNSFFVSVFTHENTDVPVLEDKH
;
A
#
# COMPACT_ATOMS: atom_id res chain seq x y z
N MET A 1 -14.77 -21.11 20.43
CA MET A 1 -15.23 -19.72 20.26
C MET A 1 -14.63 -18.90 21.41
N MET A 2 -13.75 -17.92 21.14
CA MET A 2 -13.27 -17.03 22.21
C MET A 2 -14.45 -16.14 22.66
N THR A 3 -14.72 -16.11 23.95
CA THR A 3 -15.79 -15.27 24.52
C THR A 3 -15.38 -13.79 24.48
N ARG A 4 -16.36 -12.87 24.42
CA ARG A 4 -16.09 -11.42 24.41
C ARG A 4 -15.17 -10.96 25.55
N ASN A 5 -15.28 -11.59 26.71
CA ASN A 5 -14.48 -11.25 27.89
C ASN A 5 -13.01 -11.61 27.70
N LEU A 6 -12.73 -12.78 27.11
CA LEU A 6 -11.36 -13.23 26.87
C LEU A 6 -10.60 -12.32 25.89
N CYS A 7 -11.28 -11.84 24.83
CA CYS A 7 -10.69 -10.86 23.91
C CYS A 7 -10.36 -9.55 24.62
N ARG A 8 -11.25 -9.06 25.49
CA ARG A 8 -11.05 -7.81 26.24
C ARG A 8 -9.85 -7.91 27.17
N ASP A 9 -9.75 -9.01 27.91
CA ASP A 9 -8.65 -9.19 28.87
C ASP A 9 -7.31 -9.36 28.14
N PHE A 10 -7.32 -10.04 26.99
CA PHE A 10 -6.15 -10.12 26.11
C PHE A 10 -5.71 -8.75 25.60
N GLU A 11 -6.63 -7.95 25.04
CA GLU A 11 -6.36 -6.60 24.54
C GLU A 11 -5.85 -5.67 25.64
N TYR A 12 -6.43 -5.75 26.84
CA TYR A 12 -6.00 -4.98 28.00
C TYR A 12 -4.55 -5.30 28.39
N ASN A 13 -4.22 -6.59 28.48
CA ASN A 13 -2.86 -7.03 28.78
C ASN A 13 -1.89 -6.61 27.68
N LEU A 14 -2.30 -6.66 26.42
CA LEU A 14 -1.49 -6.25 25.29
C LEU A 14 -1.15 -4.75 25.33
N ALA A 15 -2.16 -3.91 25.62
CA ALA A 15 -1.98 -2.46 25.76
C ALA A 15 -1.07 -2.11 26.94
N ARG A 16 -1.24 -2.78 28.09
CA ARG A 16 -0.40 -2.56 29.28
C ARG A 16 1.06 -2.90 29.03
N ASN A 17 1.33 -3.95 28.25
CA ASN A 17 2.67 -4.45 27.98
C ASN A 17 3.32 -3.84 26.72
N VAL A 18 2.72 -2.83 26.09
CA VAL A 18 3.25 -2.22 24.85
C VAL A 18 4.69 -1.69 25.01
N LYS A 19 5.04 -1.18 26.20
CA LYS A 19 6.39 -0.68 26.48
C LYS A 19 7.44 -1.78 26.58
N GLN A 20 7.03 -3.00 26.96
CA GLN A 20 7.93 -4.16 27.11
C GLN A 20 7.95 -5.01 25.82
N ASN A 21 6.82 -5.09 25.11
CA ASN A 21 6.66 -5.88 23.91
C ASN A 21 5.80 -5.15 22.86
N SER A 22 6.35 -4.08 22.31
CA SER A 22 5.72 -3.28 21.27
C SER A 22 5.41 -4.11 20.01
N LYS A 23 6.25 -5.11 19.69
CA LYS A 23 6.07 -6.00 18.54
C LYS A 23 4.77 -6.79 18.61
N ALA A 24 4.40 -7.32 19.79
CA ALA A 24 3.14 -8.04 19.95
C ALA A 24 1.93 -7.14 19.72
N PHE A 25 1.99 -5.89 20.20
CA PHE A 25 0.94 -4.90 19.99
C PHE A 25 0.75 -4.60 18.50
N TRP A 26 1.84 -4.30 17.77
CA TRP A 26 1.77 -4.01 16.34
C TRP A 26 1.29 -5.20 15.50
N ARG A 27 1.73 -6.43 15.82
CA ARG A 27 1.23 -7.65 15.15
C ARG A 27 -0.28 -7.85 15.37
N TYR A 28 -0.78 -7.55 16.56
CA TYR A 28 -2.22 -7.62 16.83
C TYR A 28 -2.98 -6.57 16.03
N CYS A 29 -2.51 -5.32 16.04
CA CYS A 29 -3.09 -4.25 15.23
C CYS A 29 -3.13 -4.64 13.75
N GLU A 30 -2.03 -5.12 13.19
CA GLU A 30 -1.96 -5.61 11.81
C GLU A 30 -2.97 -6.74 11.55
N SER A 31 -3.11 -7.70 12.47
CA SER A 31 -4.08 -8.80 12.34
C SER A 31 -5.56 -8.34 12.37
N LYS A 32 -5.84 -7.21 13.03
CA LYS A 32 -7.18 -6.61 13.13
C LYS A 32 -7.46 -5.60 12.02
N MET A 33 -6.41 -5.00 11.46
CA MET A 33 -6.51 -4.11 10.32
C MET A 33 -6.87 -4.94 9.07
N LYS A 34 -7.96 -4.57 8.39
CA LYS A 34 -8.39 -5.19 7.12
C LYS A 34 -7.54 -4.75 5.93
N ASN A 35 -6.50 -3.95 6.17
CA ASN A 35 -5.54 -3.52 5.16
C ASN A 35 -4.73 -4.76 4.74
N ARG A 36 -5.11 -5.36 3.62
CA ARG A 36 -4.19 -6.19 2.85
C ARG A 36 -3.21 -5.24 2.19
N SER A 37 -2.03 -5.09 2.78
CA SER A 37 -0.98 -4.19 2.30
C SER A 37 -0.39 -4.61 0.95
N LYS A 38 -0.78 -5.79 0.45
CA LYS A 38 -0.42 -6.24 -0.89
C LYS A 38 -1.31 -5.60 -1.92
N LEU A 39 -0.68 -5.00 -2.92
CA LEU A 39 -1.31 -4.60 -4.17
C LEU A 39 -2.17 -5.78 -4.67
N GLY A 40 -3.44 -5.50 -4.93
CA GLY A 40 -4.34 -6.50 -5.52
C GLY A 40 -3.78 -7.01 -6.85
N ASP A 41 -4.29 -8.16 -7.30
CA ASP A 41 -3.88 -8.72 -8.57
C ASP A 41 -4.33 -7.78 -9.70
N LEU A 42 -3.37 -7.30 -10.48
CA LEU A 42 -3.60 -6.44 -11.63
C LEU A 42 -3.93 -7.31 -12.84
N LYS A 43 -4.64 -6.74 -13.82
CA LYS A 43 -4.91 -7.40 -15.09
C LYS A 43 -3.82 -7.04 -16.08
N THR A 44 -3.11 -8.03 -16.59
CA THR A 44 -2.11 -7.86 -17.65
C THR A 44 -2.78 -7.56 -18.99
N ALA A 45 -2.01 -7.12 -19.99
CA ALA A 45 -2.51 -6.84 -21.34
C ALA A 45 -3.24 -8.04 -21.98
N ASP A 46 -2.77 -9.26 -21.73
CA ASP A 46 -3.38 -10.52 -22.18
C ASP A 46 -4.66 -10.90 -21.40
N GLY A 47 -5.07 -10.07 -20.45
CA GLY A 47 -6.27 -10.26 -19.64
C GLY A 47 -6.12 -11.25 -18.48
N LYS A 48 -4.92 -11.79 -18.25
CA LYS A 48 -4.57 -12.62 -17.09
C LYS A 48 -4.41 -11.77 -15.83
N LEU A 49 -4.63 -12.36 -14.65
CA LEU A 49 -4.32 -11.72 -13.36
C LEU A 49 -2.86 -11.97 -12.97
N THR A 50 -2.18 -10.92 -12.50
CA THR A 50 -0.82 -11.03 -11.94
C THR A 50 -0.85 -11.79 -10.62
N GLY A 51 -0.01 -12.80 -10.43
CA GLY A 51 0.03 -13.57 -9.18
C GLY A 51 1.20 -13.20 -8.26
N ASP A 52 2.34 -12.87 -8.85
CA ASP A 52 3.58 -12.54 -8.16
C ASP A 52 3.82 -11.02 -8.08
N ASP A 53 4.62 -10.61 -7.09
CA ASP A 53 4.91 -9.20 -6.82
C ASP A 53 5.86 -8.59 -7.88
N GLU A 54 6.64 -9.41 -8.58
CA GLU A 54 7.59 -9.00 -9.64
C GLU A 54 6.84 -8.58 -10.91
N THR A 55 5.94 -9.41 -11.42
CA THR A 55 5.09 -9.10 -12.59
C THR A 55 4.25 -7.84 -12.35
N LYS A 56 3.78 -7.63 -11.12
CA LYS A 56 3.06 -6.39 -10.74
C LYS A 56 3.96 -5.17 -10.88
N ALA A 57 5.21 -5.26 -10.40
CA ALA A 57 6.17 -4.17 -10.48
C ALA A 57 6.53 -3.83 -11.92
N GLU A 58 6.78 -4.83 -12.76
CA GLU A 58 7.08 -4.63 -14.18
C GLU A 58 5.91 -3.98 -14.94
N LEU A 59 4.67 -4.45 -14.70
CA LEU A 59 3.47 -3.90 -15.32
C LEU A 59 3.28 -2.42 -14.97
N LEU A 60 3.40 -2.08 -13.68
CA LEU A 60 3.30 -0.69 -13.22
C LEU A 60 4.41 0.18 -13.79
N ASN A 61 5.64 -0.35 -13.86
CA ASN A 61 6.77 0.38 -14.42
C ASN A 61 6.56 0.67 -15.91
N SER A 62 6.14 -0.33 -16.70
CA SER A 62 5.81 -0.16 -18.12
C SER A 62 4.70 0.87 -18.33
N PHE A 63 3.64 0.81 -17.54
CA PHE A 63 2.57 1.80 -17.57
C PHE A 63 3.08 3.20 -17.23
N PHE A 64 3.91 3.33 -16.19
CA PHE A 64 4.46 4.61 -15.77
C PHE A 64 5.35 5.22 -16.85
N VAL A 65 6.16 4.42 -17.55
CA VAL A 65 6.94 4.90 -18.70
C VAL A 65 6.02 5.40 -19.83
N SER A 66 4.90 4.70 -20.10
CA SER A 66 4.01 5.04 -21.21
C SER A 66 3.27 6.37 -21.05
N VAL A 67 3.08 6.86 -19.82
CA VAL A 67 2.38 8.13 -19.56
C VAL A 67 3.29 9.35 -19.71
N PHE A 68 4.60 9.17 -19.83
CA PHE A 68 5.51 10.28 -20.08
C PHE A 68 5.34 10.78 -21.52
N THR A 69 4.95 12.04 -21.65
CA THR A 69 4.94 12.75 -22.92
C THR A 69 6.28 13.44 -23.13
N HIS A 70 6.72 13.53 -24.38
CA HIS A 70 7.84 14.39 -24.72
C HIS A 70 7.39 15.84 -24.53
N GLU A 71 8.11 16.60 -23.72
CA GLU A 71 7.83 18.02 -23.54
C GLU A 71 7.96 18.74 -24.88
N ASN A 72 6.93 19.50 -25.23
CA ASN A 72 7.02 20.40 -26.36
C ASN A 72 7.73 21.66 -25.87
N THR A 73 8.94 21.91 -26.36
CA THR A 73 9.74 23.09 -26.00
C THR A 73 9.13 24.41 -26.51
N ASP A 74 8.01 24.34 -27.23
CA ASP A 74 7.24 25.48 -27.72
C ASP A 74 6.42 26.12 -26.58
N VAL A 75 7.10 26.43 -25.47
CA VAL A 75 6.56 27.18 -24.34
C VAL A 75 6.48 28.64 -24.78
N PRO A 76 5.30 29.29 -24.77
CA PRO A 76 5.19 30.69 -25.15
C PRO A 76 6.11 31.55 -24.27
N VAL A 77 7.03 32.28 -24.89
CA VAL A 77 7.86 33.26 -24.20
C VAL A 77 6.92 34.35 -23.68
N LEU A 78 6.82 34.47 -22.36
CA LEU A 78 6.07 35.54 -21.72
C LEU A 78 6.95 36.80 -21.73
N GLU A 79 6.59 37.78 -22.56
CA GLU A 79 7.24 39.08 -22.59
C GLU A 79 7.09 39.79 -21.22
N ASP A 80 8.22 40.20 -20.64
CA ASP A 80 8.24 41.04 -19.45
C ASP A 80 7.64 42.41 -19.80
N LYS A 81 6.54 42.76 -19.14
CA LYS A 81 5.96 44.11 -19.25
C LYS A 81 6.86 45.09 -18.50
N HIS A 82 7.71 45.79 -19.25
CA HIS A 82 8.28 47.08 -18.82
C HIS A 82 7.18 48.14 -18.65
#